data_AF-A0A832H2C5-F1
#
_entry.id   AF-A0A832H2C5-F1
#
_cell.length_a   1.000
_cell.length_b   1.000
_cell.length_c   1.000
_cell.angle_alpha   90.00
_cell.angle_beta   90.00
_cell.angle_gamma   90.00
#
_symmetry.space_group_name_H-M   'P 1'
#
loop_
_entity.id
_entity.type
_entity.pdbx_description
1 polymer ?
#
loop_
_entity_poly.entity_id
_entity_poly.type
_entity_poly.pdbx_seq_one_letter_code
_entity_poly.pdbx_strand_id
1 'polypeptide(L)'
;HEIFFFQRRLWRKYELLEWFIGRALVGIIVYLGVQYGFLGYIFNFWFVPLAVVGLALGLFFDYLPHRPFQERDRWLNARVYPNPILNLLIGGQNYHLVHHLWPTVPWYRYEAAYYQMKPLLDQKGCHQSLGLLQSPKDFFGFLYDILLGIRFHRADSPVEETEKPLLEVIKPTLDLTQSNLKSQAGSEVEKVLTNAASEE
;
A
#
# COMPACT_ATOMS: atom_id res chain seq x y z
N HIS A 1 18.09 -3.85 -7.91
CA HIS A 1 17.46 -4.22 -9.20
C HIS A 1 18.43 -4.89 -10.18
N GLU A 2 19.60 -4.32 -10.48
CA GLU A 2 20.54 -4.90 -11.47
C GLU A 2 21.13 -6.25 -11.06
N ILE A 3 21.54 -6.40 -9.80
CA ILE A 3 22.03 -7.68 -9.27
C ILE A 3 21.00 -8.80 -9.50
N PHE A 4 19.72 -8.53 -9.23
CA PHE A 4 18.63 -9.47 -9.46
C PHE A 4 18.41 -9.78 -10.95
N PHE A 5 18.52 -8.77 -11.82
CA PHE A 5 18.44 -8.91 -13.27
C PHE A 5 19.52 -9.88 -13.81
N PHE A 6 20.76 -9.75 -13.33
CA PHE A 6 21.85 -10.65 -13.71
C PHE A 6 21.71 -12.04 -13.08
N GLN A 7 21.40 -12.11 -11.77
CA GLN A 7 21.21 -13.38 -11.06
C GLN A 7 20.13 -14.24 -11.69
N ARG A 8 19.01 -13.64 -12.09
CA ARG A 8 17.86 -14.35 -12.68
C ARG A 8 17.91 -14.44 -14.21
N ARG A 9 18.98 -13.95 -14.83
CA ARG A 9 19.17 -13.95 -16.28
C ARG A 9 17.96 -13.43 -17.06
N LEU A 10 17.43 -12.28 -16.62
CA LEU A 10 16.16 -11.74 -17.13
C LEU A 10 16.28 -11.01 -18.47
N TRP A 11 17.46 -11.00 -19.07
CA TRP A 11 17.68 -10.31 -20.34
C TRP A 11 17.05 -11.04 -21.53
N ARG A 12 16.50 -10.27 -22.46
CA ARG A 12 15.99 -10.77 -23.74
C ARG A 12 16.66 -10.03 -24.90
N LYS A 13 16.93 -10.74 -26.00
CA LYS A 13 17.49 -10.17 -27.24
C LYS A 13 18.76 -9.33 -26.96
N TYR A 14 18.70 -8.02 -27.22
CA TYR A 14 19.83 -7.09 -27.12
C TYR A 14 19.87 -6.31 -25.80
N GLU A 15 19.01 -6.60 -24.82
CA GLU A 15 18.95 -5.85 -23.55
C GLU A 15 20.29 -5.84 -22.79
N LEU A 16 21.08 -6.93 -22.84
CA LEU A 16 22.42 -6.94 -22.26
C LEU A 16 23.38 -6.00 -22.97
N LEU A 17 23.30 -5.95 -24.30
CA LEU A 17 24.15 -5.09 -25.11
C LEU A 17 23.76 -3.63 -24.89
N GLU A 18 22.46 -3.31 -24.88
CA GLU A 18 21.94 -1.98 -24.54
C GLU A 18 22.38 -1.56 -23.14
N TRP A 19 22.28 -2.46 -22.16
CA TRP A 19 22.78 -2.22 -20.82
C TRP A 19 24.28 -1.89 -20.84
N PHE A 20 25.10 -2.71 -21.49
CA PHE A 20 26.55 -2.48 -21.55
C PHE A 20 26.89 -1.15 -22.25
N ILE A 21 26.27 -0.88 -23.39
CA ILE A 21 26.44 0.38 -24.14
C ILE A 21 26.04 1.57 -23.26
N GLY A 22 24.91 1.50 -22.56
CA GLY A 22 24.45 2.57 -21.68
C GLY A 22 25.45 2.88 -20.57
N ARG A 23 26.04 1.86 -19.93
CA ARG A 23 27.04 2.06 -18.85
C ARG A 23 28.38 2.52 -19.41
N ALA A 24 28.79 1.99 -20.56
CA ALA A 24 29.98 2.44 -21.26
C ALA A 24 29.87 3.93 -21.63
N LEU A 25 28.74 4.37 -22.17
CA LEU A 25 28.50 5.78 -22.52
C LEU A 25 28.57 6.68 -21.28
N VAL A 26 27.90 6.32 -20.19
CA VAL A 26 27.99 7.09 -18.93
C VAL A 26 29.43 7.16 -18.43
N GLY A 27 30.15 6.03 -18.43
CA GLY A 27 31.55 5.97 -18.02
C GLY A 27 32.47 6.81 -18.90
N ILE A 28 32.28 6.78 -20.22
CA ILE A 28 33.02 7.61 -21.19
C ILE A 28 32.74 9.08 -20.94
N ILE A 29 31.48 9.49 -20.76
CA ILE A 29 31.12 10.89 -20.49
C ILE A 29 31.78 11.39 -19.21
N VAL A 30 31.76 10.59 -18.13
CA VAL A 30 32.44 10.93 -16.88
C VAL A 30 33.95 11.00 -17.06
N TYR A 31 34.56 10.03 -17.76
CA TYR A 31 35.98 10.02 -18.06
C TYR A 31 36.40 11.28 -18.84
N LEU A 32 35.69 11.61 -19.93
CA LEU A 32 35.92 12.83 -20.69
C LEU A 32 35.70 14.08 -19.81
N GLY A 33 34.69 14.06 -18.93
CA GLY A 33 34.46 15.13 -17.96
C GLY A 33 35.65 15.39 -17.04
N VAL A 34 36.36 14.33 -16.63
CA VAL A 34 37.62 14.45 -15.88
C VAL A 34 38.73 14.99 -16.78
N GLN A 35 38.94 14.41 -17.96
CA GLN A 35 40.05 14.79 -18.86
C GLN A 35 39.97 16.24 -19.35
N TYR A 36 38.76 16.72 -19.65
CA TYR A 36 38.52 18.05 -20.20
C TYR A 36 37.97 19.05 -19.16
N GLY A 37 37.94 18.68 -17.88
CA GLY A 37 37.62 19.60 -16.78
C GLY A 37 36.16 20.04 -16.65
N PHE A 38 35.21 19.36 -17.30
CA PHE A 38 33.77 19.68 -17.22
C PHE A 38 33.00 18.79 -16.23
N LEU A 39 33.70 18.05 -15.37
CA LEU A 39 33.08 17.18 -14.36
C LEU A 39 32.07 17.92 -13.47
N GLY A 40 32.36 19.16 -13.09
CA GLY A 40 31.44 19.99 -12.30
C GLY A 40 30.10 20.25 -13.00
N TYR A 41 30.10 20.38 -14.32
CA TYR A 41 28.87 20.51 -15.10
C TYR A 41 28.02 19.23 -15.02
N ILE A 42 28.65 18.05 -15.19
CA ILE A 42 27.96 16.76 -15.09
C ILE A 42 27.31 16.62 -13.71
N PHE A 43 28.05 16.87 -12.63
CA PHE A 43 27.48 16.75 -11.28
C PHE A 43 26.33 17.73 -11.03
N ASN A 44 26.51 19.01 -11.37
CA ASN A 44 25.51 20.03 -11.06
C ASN A 44 24.24 19.92 -11.91
N PHE A 45 24.32 19.40 -13.13
CA PHE A 45 23.17 19.38 -14.05
C PHE A 45 22.62 17.97 -14.32
N TRP A 46 23.34 16.91 -13.97
CA TRP A 46 22.84 15.54 -14.10
C TRP A 46 22.57 14.93 -12.73
N PHE A 47 23.61 14.81 -11.90
CA PHE A 47 23.50 14.06 -10.65
C PHE A 47 22.73 14.82 -9.56
N VAL A 48 22.94 16.12 -9.41
CA VAL A 48 22.21 16.93 -8.43
C VAL A 48 20.71 16.96 -8.76
N PRO A 49 20.26 17.28 -9.99
CA PRO A 49 18.84 17.22 -10.33
C PRO A 49 18.26 15.81 -10.20
N LEU A 50 19.01 14.77 -10.61
CA LEU A 50 18.59 13.39 -10.42
C LEU A 50 18.38 13.05 -8.94
N ALA A 51 19.30 13.48 -8.06
CA ALA A 51 19.19 13.26 -6.62
C ALA A 51 18.00 14.02 -6.02
N VAL A 52 17.82 15.30 -6.38
CA VAL A 52 16.71 16.12 -5.89
C VAL A 52 15.36 15.54 -6.33
N VAL A 53 15.22 15.19 -7.62
CA VAL A 53 13.99 14.57 -8.14
C VAL A 53 13.77 13.19 -7.50
N GLY A 54 14.81 12.37 -7.40
CA GLY A 54 14.73 11.05 -6.78
C GLY A 54 14.28 11.12 -5.31
N LEU A 55 14.85 12.04 -4.53
CA LEU A 55 14.45 12.29 -3.14
C LEU A 55 13.02 12.82 -3.06
N ALA A 56 12.63 13.76 -3.92
CA ALA A 56 11.28 14.31 -3.94
C ALA A 56 10.23 13.23 -4.28
N LEU A 57 10.48 12.40 -5.30
CA LEU A 57 9.60 11.28 -5.66
C LEU A 57 9.51 10.26 -4.51
N GLY A 58 10.65 9.83 -3.98
CA GLY A 58 10.68 8.89 -2.86
C GLY A 58 9.95 9.42 -1.62
N LEU A 59 10.04 10.72 -1.34
CA LEU A 59 9.34 11.32 -0.19
C LEU A 59 7.84 11.52 -0.44
N PHE A 60 7.47 12.18 -1.54
CA PHE A 60 6.10 12.65 -1.76
C PHE A 60 5.19 11.61 -2.44
N PHE A 61 5.75 10.64 -3.15
CA PHE A 61 4.98 9.63 -3.89
C PHE A 61 5.06 8.27 -3.20
N ASP A 62 6.22 7.91 -2.64
CA ASP A 62 6.39 6.59 -2.02
C ASP A 62 6.21 6.65 -0.49
N TYR A 63 6.90 7.54 0.22
CA TYR A 63 6.90 7.52 1.68
C TYR A 63 5.67 8.16 2.34
N LEU A 64 5.43 9.45 2.09
CA LEU A 64 4.37 10.21 2.77
C LEU A 64 2.97 9.64 2.51
N PRO A 65 2.63 9.19 1.30
CA PRO A 65 1.32 8.60 1.04
C PRO A 65 1.09 7.26 1.72
N HIS A 66 2.16 6.49 2.02
CA HIS A 66 2.06 5.09 2.47
C HIS A 66 2.49 4.83 3.91
N ARG A 67 3.11 5.79 4.60
CA ARG A 67 3.43 5.66 6.03
C ARG A 67 2.17 5.32 6.84
N PRO A 68 2.22 4.45 7.88
CA PRO A 68 3.40 3.78 8.43
C PRO A 68 3.72 2.41 7.78
N PHE A 69 3.19 2.08 6.59
CA PHE A 69 3.40 0.80 5.90
C PHE A 69 2.91 -0.45 6.65
N GLN A 70 1.92 -0.28 7.53
CA GLN A 70 1.36 -1.38 8.33
C GLN A 70 0.15 -2.03 7.65
N GLU A 71 -0.68 -1.22 7.00
CA GLU A 71 -1.97 -1.63 6.45
C GLU A 71 -1.83 -2.16 5.02
N ARG A 72 -2.46 -3.31 4.74
CA ARG A 72 -2.57 -3.88 3.38
C ARG A 72 -3.95 -3.68 2.76
N ASP A 73 -4.94 -3.27 3.55
CA ASP A 73 -6.28 -2.99 3.06
C ASP A 73 -6.25 -1.83 2.05
N ARG A 74 -6.92 -2.00 0.91
CA ARG A 74 -6.94 -1.00 -0.19
C ARG A 74 -7.46 0.38 0.22
N TRP A 75 -8.22 0.48 1.30
CA TRP A 75 -8.79 1.72 1.83
C TRP A 75 -7.85 2.43 2.82
N LEU A 76 -6.85 1.71 3.35
CA LEU A 76 -5.98 2.18 4.43
C LEU A 76 -4.48 2.16 4.06
N ASN A 77 -4.11 1.47 2.98
CA ASN A 77 -2.73 1.34 2.51
C ASN A 77 -2.11 2.65 1.99
N ALA A 78 -2.93 3.70 1.80
CA ALA A 78 -2.52 5.01 1.34
C ALA A 78 -3.34 6.12 2.02
N ARG A 79 -2.95 7.37 1.81
CA ARG A 79 -3.57 8.54 2.44
C ARG A 79 -4.08 9.57 1.43
N VAL A 80 -5.00 10.41 1.89
CA VAL A 80 -5.35 11.70 1.28
C VAL A 80 -4.93 12.81 2.25
N TYR A 81 -4.44 13.92 1.74
CA TYR A 81 -4.18 15.13 2.53
C TYR A 81 -4.61 16.35 1.70
N PRO A 82 -5.89 16.75 1.80
CA PRO A 82 -6.46 17.78 0.92
C PRO A 82 -5.83 19.14 1.25
N ASN A 83 -5.01 19.66 0.34
CA ASN A 83 -4.38 20.97 0.46
C ASN A 83 -4.22 21.55 -0.95
N PRO A 84 -4.83 22.71 -1.26
CA PRO A 84 -4.80 23.28 -2.61
C PRO A 84 -3.39 23.64 -3.11
N ILE A 85 -2.51 24.10 -2.20
CA ILE A 85 -1.13 24.44 -2.54
C ILE A 85 -0.36 23.17 -2.92
N LEU A 86 -0.48 22.11 -2.10
CA LEU A 86 0.13 20.82 -2.44
C LEU A 86 -0.48 20.23 -3.72
N ASN A 87 -1.80 20.30 -3.90
CA ASN A 87 -2.48 19.83 -5.11
C ASN A 87 -1.85 20.43 -6.37
N LEU A 88 -1.54 21.73 -6.36
CA LEU A 88 -0.83 22.40 -7.44
C LEU A 88 0.64 21.94 -7.54
N LEU A 89 1.39 21.95 -6.43
CA LEU A 89 2.83 21.69 -6.42
C LEU A 89 3.21 20.26 -6.80
N ILE A 90 2.41 19.27 -6.39
CA ILE A 90 2.68 17.84 -6.64
C ILE A 90 1.67 17.21 -7.61
N GLY A 91 0.91 18.02 -8.36
CA GLY A 91 0.03 17.52 -9.42
C GLY A 91 -1.03 16.52 -8.94
N GLY A 92 -1.72 16.83 -7.85
CA GLY A 92 -2.79 16.00 -7.30
C GLY A 92 -2.36 14.77 -6.51
N GLN A 93 -1.05 14.57 -6.30
CA GLN A 93 -0.55 13.41 -5.56
C GLN A 93 -0.90 13.42 -4.07
N ASN A 94 -1.36 14.56 -3.55
CA ASN A 94 -1.94 14.64 -2.22
C ASN A 94 -3.27 13.86 -2.08
N TYR A 95 -3.81 13.37 -3.18
CA TYR A 95 -4.96 12.46 -3.24
C TYR A 95 -4.54 11.02 -3.60
N HIS A 96 -3.35 10.57 -3.20
CA HIS A 96 -2.78 9.28 -3.60
C HIS A 96 -3.71 8.09 -3.33
N LEU A 97 -4.44 8.07 -2.20
CA LEU A 97 -5.43 7.01 -1.96
C LEU A 97 -6.53 6.95 -3.03
N VAL A 98 -6.95 8.08 -3.61
CA VAL A 98 -7.90 8.11 -4.73
C VAL A 98 -7.32 7.39 -5.94
N HIS A 99 -6.04 7.57 -6.22
CA HIS A 99 -5.33 6.85 -7.30
C HIS A 99 -5.33 5.33 -7.06
N HIS A 100 -5.06 4.89 -5.83
CA HIS A 100 -5.12 3.46 -5.48
C HIS A 100 -6.53 2.88 -5.60
N LEU A 101 -7.56 3.63 -5.20
CA LEU A 101 -8.94 3.17 -5.22
C LEU A 101 -9.55 3.17 -6.61
N TRP A 102 -9.25 4.20 -7.41
CA TRP A 102 -9.81 4.42 -8.75
C TRP A 102 -8.71 4.86 -9.73
N PRO A 103 -7.84 3.94 -10.17
CA PRO A 103 -6.68 4.26 -11.02
C PRO A 103 -7.06 4.80 -12.41
N THR A 104 -8.33 4.66 -12.82
CA THR A 104 -8.85 5.19 -14.08
C THR A 104 -9.19 6.67 -14.01
N VAL A 105 -9.30 7.26 -12.81
CA VAL A 105 -9.51 8.71 -12.66
C VAL A 105 -8.21 9.41 -13.05
N PRO A 106 -8.23 10.39 -13.97
CA PRO A 106 -7.03 11.13 -14.30
C PRO A 106 -6.63 12.06 -13.15
N TRP A 107 -5.32 12.32 -13.01
CA TRP A 107 -4.76 13.02 -11.85
C TRP A 107 -5.37 14.40 -11.58
N TYR A 108 -5.69 15.15 -12.62
CA TYR A 108 -6.32 16.47 -12.52
C TYR A 108 -7.79 16.42 -12.06
N ARG A 109 -8.38 15.23 -11.91
CA ARG A 109 -9.73 15.01 -11.35
C ARG A 109 -9.73 14.35 -9.99
N TYR A 110 -8.57 14.07 -9.39
CA TYR A 110 -8.51 13.41 -8.09
C TYR A 110 -9.22 14.21 -7.00
N GLU A 111 -9.07 15.54 -6.99
CA GLU A 111 -9.76 16.40 -6.02
C GLU A 111 -11.28 16.30 -6.13
N ALA A 112 -11.81 16.38 -7.36
CA ALA A 112 -13.24 16.25 -7.60
C ALA A 112 -13.77 14.86 -7.21
N ALA A 113 -13.01 13.80 -7.50
CA ALA A 113 -13.34 12.44 -7.10
C ALA A 113 -13.30 12.25 -5.58
N TYR A 114 -12.30 12.84 -4.91
CA TYR A 114 -12.20 12.83 -3.46
C TYR A 114 -13.45 13.43 -2.82
N TYR A 115 -13.87 14.63 -3.22
CA TYR A 115 -15.04 15.27 -2.60
C TYR A 115 -16.35 14.52 -2.87
N GLN A 116 -16.50 13.91 -4.05
CA GLN A 116 -17.65 13.05 -4.35
C GLN A 116 -17.68 11.79 -3.49
N MET A 117 -16.52 11.17 -3.27
CA MET A 117 -16.40 9.90 -2.56
C MET A 117 -16.13 10.06 -1.06
N LYS A 118 -15.98 11.30 -0.58
CA LYS A 118 -15.65 11.60 0.82
C LYS A 118 -16.56 10.87 1.82
N PRO A 119 -17.90 10.80 1.65
CA PRO A 119 -18.75 10.06 2.58
C PRO A 119 -18.37 8.56 2.71
N LEU A 120 -17.96 7.93 1.60
CA LEU A 120 -17.50 6.54 1.61
C LEU A 120 -16.12 6.42 2.27
N LEU A 121 -15.21 7.36 2.01
CA LEU A 121 -13.89 7.39 2.65
C LEU A 121 -14.01 7.56 4.17
N ASP A 122 -14.93 8.43 4.61
CA ASP A 122 -15.25 8.62 6.04
C ASP A 122 -15.82 7.33 6.64
N GLN A 123 -16.78 6.67 5.96
CA GLN A 123 -17.36 5.40 6.40
C GLN A 123 -16.31 4.28 6.52
N LYS A 124 -15.32 4.27 5.63
CA LYS A 124 -14.23 3.29 5.61
C LYS A 124 -13.07 3.63 6.54
N GLY A 125 -13.11 4.78 7.23
CA GLY A 125 -12.05 5.19 8.16
C GLY A 125 -10.74 5.55 7.46
N CYS A 126 -10.79 5.95 6.18
CA CYS A 126 -9.60 6.27 5.41
C CYS A 126 -8.77 7.40 6.02
N HIS A 127 -7.44 7.29 5.92
CA HIS A 127 -6.52 8.32 6.37
C HIS A 127 -6.60 9.57 5.48
N GLN A 128 -7.27 10.62 5.97
CA GLN A 128 -7.51 11.87 5.22
C GLN A 128 -6.68 13.06 5.76
N SER A 129 -5.49 12.78 6.30
CA SER A 129 -4.50 13.81 6.65
C SER A 129 -3.06 13.27 6.55
N LEU A 130 -2.09 14.19 6.53
CA LEU A 130 -0.65 13.87 6.54
C LEU A 130 -0.24 13.12 7.81
N GLY A 131 -0.91 13.36 8.95
CA GLY A 131 -0.59 12.71 10.22
C GLY A 131 0.84 12.94 10.71
N LEU A 132 1.47 14.07 10.35
CA LEU A 132 2.86 14.39 10.74
C LEU A 132 2.95 15.20 12.03
N LEU A 133 1.97 16.08 12.27
CA LEU A 133 1.96 17.03 13.38
C LEU A 133 0.81 16.78 14.35
N GLN A 134 0.22 15.59 14.33
CA GLN A 134 -0.85 15.22 15.26
C GLN A 134 -0.30 14.95 16.66
N SER A 135 0.92 14.43 16.77
CA SER A 135 1.63 14.24 18.04
C SER A 135 3.14 14.50 17.88
N PRO A 136 3.86 14.82 18.97
CA PRO A 136 5.32 14.89 18.95
C PRO A 136 5.96 13.58 18.47
N LYS A 137 5.36 12.43 18.82
CA LYS A 137 5.82 11.11 18.38
C LYS A 137 5.77 10.95 16.86
N ASP A 138 4.73 11.48 16.20
CA ASP A 138 4.61 11.42 14.75
C ASP A 138 5.66 12.28 14.05
N PHE A 139 5.94 13.46 14.59
CA PHE A 139 6.96 14.37 14.07
C PHE A 139 8.37 13.80 14.25
N PHE A 140 8.72 13.36 15.46
CA PHE A 140 10.03 12.77 15.72
C PHE A 140 10.21 11.42 15.02
N GLY A 141 9.15 10.62 14.89
CA GLY A 141 9.16 9.38 14.12
C GLY A 141 9.38 9.62 12.63
N PHE A 142 8.76 10.66 12.06
CA PHE A 142 9.03 11.10 10.70
C PHE A 142 10.48 11.57 10.51
N LEU A 143 10.98 12.40 11.43
CA LEU A 143 12.35 12.89 11.37
C LEU A 143 13.37 11.74 11.49
N TYR A 144 13.08 10.78 12.37
CA TYR A 144 13.87 9.54 12.50
C TYR A 144 13.90 8.75 11.19
N ASP A 145 12.76 8.60 10.52
CA ASP A 145 12.67 7.86 9.26
C ASP A 145 13.47 8.54 8.13
N ILE A 146 13.44 9.87 8.06
CA ILE A 146 14.18 10.62 7.04
C ILE A 146 15.69 10.58 7.28
N LEU A 147 16.13 10.79 8.53
CA LEU A 147 17.55 10.97 8.84
C LEU A 147 18.29 9.66 9.09
N LEU A 148 17.63 8.70 9.73
CA LEU A 148 18.24 7.43 10.15
C LEU A 148 17.63 6.26 9.39
N GLY A 149 16.31 6.16 9.33
CA GLY A 149 15.60 5.15 8.53
C GLY A 149 15.75 3.70 9.00
N ILE A 150 16.40 3.43 10.13
CA ILE A 150 16.65 2.07 10.63
C ILE A 150 15.54 1.67 11.61
N ARG A 151 14.45 1.08 11.10
CA ARG A 151 13.44 0.45 11.96
C ARG A 151 13.74 -1.04 12.08
N PHE A 152 14.25 -1.46 13.24
CA PHE A 152 14.29 -2.88 13.59
C PHE A 152 12.85 -3.38 13.77
N HIS A 153 12.33 -4.06 12.75
CA HIS A 153 11.07 -4.77 12.87
C HIS A 153 11.32 -5.98 13.76
N ARG A 154 10.85 -5.91 15.00
CA ARG A 154 10.61 -7.13 15.76
C ARG A 154 9.53 -7.88 14.99
N ALA A 155 9.70 -9.18 14.78
CA ALA A 155 8.61 -10.00 14.26
C ALA A 155 7.48 -9.91 15.29
N ASP A 156 6.50 -9.05 15.05
CA ASP A 156 5.30 -9.02 15.86
C ASP A 156 4.64 -10.39 15.68
N SER A 157 4.43 -11.08 16.80
CA SER A 157 3.64 -12.30 16.85
C SER A 157 2.32 -12.04 16.13
N PRO A 158 1.78 -13.03 15.39
CA PRO A 158 0.55 -12.83 14.62
C PRO A 158 -0.49 -12.22 15.53
N VAL A 159 -1.00 -11.05 15.12
CA VAL A 159 -2.12 -10.39 15.79
C VAL A 159 -3.22 -11.42 15.86
N GLU A 160 -3.57 -11.84 17.08
CA GLU A 160 -4.72 -12.69 17.34
C GLU A 160 -5.93 -11.87 16.88
N GLU A 161 -6.36 -12.14 15.66
CA GLU A 161 -7.52 -11.54 15.02
C GLU A 161 -8.67 -11.67 16.01
N THR A 162 -9.21 -10.54 16.45
CA THR A 162 -10.29 -10.49 17.43
C THR A 162 -11.60 -10.98 16.79
N GLU A 163 -11.65 -12.25 16.37
CA GLU A 163 -12.87 -12.99 16.05
C GLU A 163 -13.53 -13.57 17.32
N LYS A 164 -12.81 -13.61 18.44
CA LYS A 164 -13.30 -14.12 19.73
C LYS A 164 -14.62 -13.50 20.23
N PRO A 165 -14.89 -12.19 20.12
CA PRO A 165 -16.09 -11.64 20.75
C PRO A 165 -17.39 -11.95 20.00
N LEU A 166 -17.37 -12.18 18.67
CA LEU A 166 -18.60 -12.51 17.94
C LEU A 166 -18.91 -14.01 17.98
N LEU A 167 -17.91 -14.88 17.86
CA LEU A 167 -18.14 -16.33 17.94
C LEU A 167 -18.52 -16.81 19.35
N GLU A 168 -18.01 -16.21 20.42
CA GLU A 168 -18.48 -16.51 21.79
C GLU A 168 -19.92 -16.03 22.05
N VAL A 169 -20.31 -14.89 21.48
CA VAL A 169 -21.67 -14.34 21.64
C VAL A 169 -22.70 -15.12 20.81
N ILE A 170 -22.33 -15.63 19.64
CA ILE A 170 -23.26 -16.30 18.72
C ILE A 170 -23.31 -17.82 18.95
N LYS A 171 -22.28 -18.44 19.54
CA LYS A 171 -22.23 -19.88 19.86
C LYS A 171 -23.48 -20.42 20.56
N PRO A 172 -23.99 -19.79 21.65
CA PRO A 172 -25.18 -20.29 22.34
C PRO A 172 -26.40 -20.34 21.42
N THR A 173 -26.58 -19.31 20.59
CA THR A 173 -27.68 -19.20 19.62
C THR A 173 -27.53 -20.21 18.48
N LEU A 174 -26.30 -20.43 18.01
CA LEU A 174 -26.01 -21.40 16.95
C LEU A 174 -26.26 -22.84 17.42
N ASP A 175 -25.84 -23.17 18.64
CA ASP A 175 -26.03 -24.51 19.23
C ASP A 175 -27.51 -24.80 19.53
N LEU A 176 -28.26 -23.80 20.01
CA LEU A 176 -29.72 -23.90 20.17
C LEU A 176 -30.43 -24.12 18.83
N THR A 177 -29.99 -23.44 17.77
CA THR A 177 -30.59 -23.60 16.44
C THR A 177 -30.29 -24.98 15.85
N GLN A 178 -29.05 -25.47 15.99
CA GLN A 178 -28.65 -26.79 15.48
C GLN A 178 -29.29 -27.94 16.26
N SER A 179 -29.44 -27.81 17.59
CA SER A 179 -30.14 -28.81 18.40
C SER A 179 -31.63 -28.90 18.06
N ASN A 180 -32.30 -27.76 17.85
CA ASN A 180 -33.71 -27.70 17.44
C ASN A 180 -33.92 -28.30 16.03
N LEU A 181 -32.98 -28.07 15.10
CA LEU A 181 -33.04 -28.68 13.77
C LEU A 181 -32.85 -30.20 13.81
N LYS A 182 -31.95 -30.71 14.66
CA LYS A 182 -31.75 -32.15 14.85
C LYS A 182 -32.95 -32.82 15.53
N SER A 183 -33.59 -32.16 16.49
CA SER A 183 -34.79 -32.71 17.15
C SER A 183 -36.01 -32.73 16.22
N GLN A 184 -36.18 -31.71 15.37
CA GLN A 184 -37.22 -31.71 14.34
C GLN A 184 -36.98 -32.78 13.26
N ALA A 185 -35.75 -32.93 12.79
CA ALA A 185 -35.40 -33.97 11.81
C ALA A 185 -35.60 -35.39 12.38
N GLY A 186 -35.24 -35.63 13.65
CA GLY A 186 -35.47 -36.91 14.31
C GLY A 186 -36.97 -37.24 14.48
N SER A 187 -37.77 -36.24 14.86
CA SER A 187 -39.23 -36.36 15.01
C SER A 187 -39.94 -36.65 13.68
N GLU A 188 -39.52 -36.02 12.58
CA GLU A 188 -40.09 -36.32 11.27
C GLU A 188 -39.72 -37.72 10.76
N VAL A 189 -38.47 -38.15 10.96
CA VAL A 189 -38.03 -39.50 10.56
C VAL A 189 -38.79 -40.58 11.36
N GLU A 190 -39.01 -40.37 12.66
CA GLU A 190 -39.77 -41.31 13.49
C GLU A 190 -41.25 -41.36 13.10
N LYS A 191 -41.87 -40.23 12.72
CA LYS A 191 -43.24 -40.19 12.16
C LYS A 191 -43.36 -40.91 10.82
N VAL A 192 -42.38 -40.78 9.94
CA VAL A 192 -42.37 -41.48 8.65
C VAL A 192 -42.21 -42.99 8.84
N LEU A 193 -41.33 -43.42 9.76
CA LEU A 193 -41.12 -44.85 10.04
C LEU A 193 -42.32 -45.50 10.75
N THR A 194 -43.00 -44.78 11.64
CA THR A 194 -44.21 -45.29 12.32
C THR A 194 -45.42 -45.37 11.40
N ASN A 195 -45.57 -44.44 10.45
CA ASN A 195 -46.61 -44.53 9.41
C ASN A 195 -46.32 -45.64 8.38
N ALA A 196 -45.05 -45.92 8.07
CA ALA A 196 -44.69 -47.01 7.16
C ALA A 196 -44.88 -48.40 7.80
N ALA A 197 -44.79 -48.51 9.12
CA ALA A 197 -44.98 -49.76 9.87
C ALA A 197 -46.45 -50.07 10.21
N SER A 198 -47.37 -49.15 9.95
CA SER A 198 -48.83 -49.32 10.18
C SER A 198 -49.61 -49.60 8.89
N GLU A 199 -48.94 -49.69 7.73
CA GLU A 199 -49.51 -50.01 6.42
C GLU A 199 -49.20 -51.45 5.94
N GLU A 200 -48.66 -52.32 6.81
CA GLU A 200 -48.64 -53.80 6.65
C GLU A 200 -49.68 -54.48 7.56
#